data_AF-A0AA42XMQ0-F1
#
_entry.id   AF-A0AA42XMQ0-F1
#
_cell.length_a   1.000
_cell.length_b   1.000
_cell.length_c   1.000
_cell.angle_alpha   90.00
_cell.angle_beta   90.00
_cell.angle_gamma   90.00
#
_symmetry.space_group_name_H-M   'P 1'
#
loop_
_entity.id
_entity.type
_entity.pdbx_description
1 polymer ?
#
loop_
_entity_poly.entity_id
_entity_poly.type
_entity_poly.pdbx_seq_one_letter_code
_entity_poly.pdbx_strand_id
1 'polypeptide(L)'
;MTSLEKDAQRAGMAERLRQSREYVGLSQEEVAIALGISRPAVTHIESGSRKVEATELNIMARLYRRTLEYLLTGREPPPQAPEQLAFLARAIKGLSGRDLDEVARFAEFLKQSTKVSRKE
;
A
#
# COMPACT_ATOMS: atom_id res chain seq x y z
N MET A 1 23.78 10.66 6.34
CA MET A 1 23.05 11.28 5.22
C MET A 1 23.53 12.70 5.01
N THR A 2 24.10 12.98 3.84
CA THR A 2 24.49 14.33 3.40
C THR A 2 23.26 15.21 3.17
N SER A 3 23.43 16.53 3.08
CA SER A 3 22.31 17.43 2.74
C SER A 3 21.68 17.08 1.39
N LEU A 4 22.51 16.74 0.41
CA LEU A 4 22.08 16.36 -0.94
C LEU A 4 21.21 15.09 -0.94
N GLU A 5 21.58 14.08 -0.13
CA GLU A 5 20.78 12.86 0.01
C GLU A 5 19.41 13.13 0.65
N LYS A 6 19.33 14.04 1.62
CA LYS A 6 18.06 14.44 2.24
C LYS A 6 17.16 15.18 1.26
N ASP A 7 17.74 16.02 0.40
CA ASP A 7 16.99 16.76 -0.61
C ASP A 7 16.46 15.83 -1.72
N ALA A 8 17.29 14.90 -2.20
CA ALA A 8 16.85 13.87 -3.14
C ALA A 8 15.75 12.97 -2.57
N GLN A 9 15.88 12.57 -1.29
CA GLN A 9 14.86 11.77 -0.62
C GLN A 9 13.54 12.56 -0.47
N ARG A 10 13.60 13.85 -0.13
CA ARG A 10 12.42 14.72 -0.03
C ARG A 10 11.73 14.88 -1.39
N ALA A 11 12.48 15.13 -2.46
CA ALA A 11 11.95 15.23 -3.81
C ALA A 11 11.27 13.93 -4.27
N GLY A 12 11.88 12.77 -3.98
CA GLY A 12 11.28 11.48 -4.29
C GLY A 12 9.98 11.22 -3.53
N MET A 13 9.89 11.63 -2.26
CA MET A 13 8.65 11.53 -1.47
C MET A 13 7.56 12.46 -2.01
N ALA A 14 7.91 13.70 -2.33
CA ALA A 14 6.99 14.68 -2.88
C ALA A 14 6.34 14.18 -4.19
N GLU A 15 7.14 13.64 -5.10
CA GLU A 15 6.64 13.07 -6.35
C GLU A 15 5.72 11.85 -6.10
N ARG A 16 6.06 10.97 -5.15
CA ARG A 16 5.19 9.84 -4.79
C ARG A 16 3.86 10.29 -4.20
N LEU A 17 3.84 11.35 -3.39
CA LEU A 17 2.59 11.92 -2.88
C LEU A 17 1.71 12.42 -4.03
N ARG A 18 2.29 13.17 -4.97
CA ARG A 18 1.60 13.67 -6.16
C ARG A 18 1.02 12.53 -7.00
N GLN A 19 1.85 11.54 -7.34
CA GLN A 19 1.44 10.38 -8.13
C GLN A 19 0.35 9.56 -7.43
N SER A 20 0.46 9.38 -6.11
CA SER A 20 -0.54 8.64 -5.34
C SER A 20 -1.89 9.35 -5.30
N ARG A 21 -1.88 10.69 -5.13
CA ARG A 21 -3.07 11.53 -5.21
C ARG A 21 -3.74 11.41 -6.57
N GLU A 22 -2.96 11.55 -7.65
CA GLU A 22 -3.46 11.47 -9.03
C GLU A 22 -4.02 10.08 -9.35
N TYR A 23 -3.36 9.02 -8.87
CA TYR A 23 -3.81 7.64 -9.05
C TYR A 23 -5.19 7.38 -8.47
N VAL A 24 -5.51 7.98 -7.31
CA VAL A 24 -6.85 7.86 -6.70
C VAL A 24 -7.85 8.91 -7.20
N GLY A 25 -7.46 9.75 -8.16
CA GLY A 25 -8.34 10.74 -8.80
C GLY A 25 -8.66 11.97 -7.95
N LEU A 26 -7.88 12.26 -6.91
CA LEU A 26 -8.11 13.41 -6.05
C LEU A 26 -7.45 14.69 -6.58
N SER A 27 -8.15 15.81 -6.44
CA SER A 27 -7.60 17.15 -6.63
C SER A 27 -6.76 17.59 -5.43
N GLN A 28 -5.88 18.57 -5.63
CA GLN A 28 -5.13 19.18 -4.52
C GLN A 28 -6.05 19.90 -3.51
N GLU A 29 -7.21 20.40 -3.96
CA GLU A 29 -8.19 21.05 -3.10
C GLU A 29 -8.83 20.05 -2.13
N GLU A 30 -9.25 18.88 -2.61
CA GLU A 30 -9.84 17.83 -1.76
C GLU A 30 -8.86 17.34 -0.70
N VAL A 31 -7.58 17.19 -1.05
CA VAL A 31 -6.54 16.84 -0.10
C VAL A 31 -6.31 17.95 0.92
N ALA A 32 -6.31 19.21 0.49
CA ALA A 32 -6.13 20.36 1.37
C ALA A 32 -7.24 20.44 2.42
N ILE A 33 -8.49 20.24 2.00
CA ILE A 33 -9.67 20.17 2.88
C ILE A 33 -9.50 19.04 3.91
N ALA A 34 -9.12 17.84 3.46
CA ALA A 34 -8.94 16.69 4.36
C ALA A 34 -7.80 16.87 5.37
N LEU A 35 -6.80 17.68 5.04
CA LEU A 35 -5.65 18.00 5.90
C LEU A 35 -5.89 19.24 6.78
N GLY A 36 -6.91 20.05 6.50
CA GLY A 36 -7.11 21.33 7.17
C GLY A 36 -6.02 22.35 6.86
N ILE A 37 -5.42 22.29 5.67
CA ILE A 37 -4.38 23.22 5.20
C ILE A 37 -4.81 23.92 3.91
N SER A 38 -4.06 24.91 3.46
CA SER A 38 -4.35 25.59 2.20
C SER A 38 -3.94 24.74 0.98
N ARG A 39 -4.66 24.87 -0.14
CA ARG A 39 -4.29 24.23 -1.41
C ARG A 39 -2.85 24.51 -1.85
N PRO A 40 -2.32 25.76 -1.78
CA PRO A 40 -0.91 26.02 -2.06
C PRO A 40 0.06 25.24 -1.16
N ALA A 41 -0.31 24.94 0.10
CA ALA A 41 0.52 24.12 0.97
C ALA A 41 0.64 22.68 0.45
N VAL A 42 -0.43 22.11 -0.12
CA VAL A 42 -0.38 20.82 -0.81
C VAL A 42 0.52 20.90 -2.05
N THR A 43 0.38 21.95 -2.86
CA THR A 43 1.25 22.18 -4.03
C THR A 43 2.74 22.25 -3.63
N HIS A 44 3.07 22.93 -2.53
CA HIS A 44 4.45 23.02 -2.03
C HIS A 44 4.97 21.71 -1.44
N ILE A 45 4.10 20.90 -0.83
CA ILE A 45 4.47 19.53 -0.41
C ILE A 45 4.80 18.70 -1.65
N GLU A 46 3.94 18.71 -2.66
CA GLU A 46 4.09 17.88 -3.88
C GLU A 46 5.25 18.31 -4.78
N SER A 47 5.72 19.55 -4.67
CA SER A 47 6.97 20.01 -5.32
C SER A 47 8.22 19.79 -4.47
N GLY A 48 8.07 19.37 -3.20
CA GLY A 48 9.17 19.17 -2.26
C GLY A 48 9.78 20.46 -1.71
N SER A 49 9.18 21.62 -2.00
CA SER A 49 9.61 22.92 -1.46
C SER A 49 9.22 23.10 0.02
N ARG A 50 8.14 22.44 0.45
CA ARG A 50 7.71 22.36 1.85
C ARG A 50 7.84 20.93 2.37
N LYS A 51 8.27 20.80 3.62
CA LYS A 51 8.27 19.51 4.33
C LYS A 51 6.84 19.11 4.70
N VAL A 52 6.55 17.81 4.59
CA VAL A 52 5.29 17.23 5.09
C VAL A 52 5.47 16.83 6.55
N GLU A 53 4.51 17.20 7.38
CA GLU A 53 4.47 16.79 8.79
C GLU A 53 4.03 15.32 8.90
N ALA A 54 4.41 14.64 9.98
CA ALA A 54 4.08 13.22 10.18
C ALA A 54 2.56 12.97 10.21
N THR A 55 1.79 13.91 10.77
CA THR A 55 0.33 13.85 10.83
C THR A 55 -0.30 14.02 9.44
N GLU A 56 0.18 14.99 8.65
CA GLU A 56 -0.24 15.19 7.25
C GLU A 56 0.05 13.93 6.42
N LEU A 57 1.26 13.37 6.56
CA LEU A 57 1.68 12.17 5.83
C LEU A 57 0.82 10.94 6.17
N ASN A 58 0.44 10.77 7.43
CA ASN A 58 -0.44 9.68 7.86
C ASN A 58 -1.87 9.81 7.31
N ILE A 59 -2.39 11.03 7.23
CA ILE A 59 -3.70 11.29 6.61
C ILE A 59 -3.64 11.02 5.10
N MET A 60 -2.61 11.54 4.42
CA MET A 60 -2.36 11.31 3.00
C MET A 60 -2.24 9.81 2.68
N ALA A 61 -1.52 9.02 3.49
CA ALA A 61 -1.41 7.57 3.30
C ALA A 61 -2.77 6.87 3.24
N ARG A 62 -3.69 7.25 4.14
CA ARG A 62 -5.06 6.71 4.18
C ARG A 62 -5.88 7.17 2.98
N LEU A 63 -5.86 8.46 2.66
CA LEU A 63 -6.58 9.03 1.51
C LEU A 63 -6.14 8.38 0.19
N TYR A 64 -4.84 8.17 0.04
CA TYR A 64 -4.24 7.64 -1.18
C TYR A 64 -4.24 6.11 -1.25
N ARG A 65 -4.72 5.43 -0.20
CA ARG A 65 -4.70 3.97 -0.08
C ARG A 65 -3.29 3.39 -0.30
N ARG A 66 -2.29 4.04 0.30
CA ARG A 66 -0.87 3.65 0.26
C ARG A 66 -0.33 3.45 1.66
N THR A 67 0.71 2.63 1.77
CA THR A 67 1.45 2.49 3.02
C THR A 67 2.40 3.68 3.25
N LEU A 68 2.72 3.97 4.52
CA LEU A 68 3.74 4.96 4.86
C LEU A 68 5.11 4.57 4.28
N GLU A 69 5.43 3.28 4.27
CA GLU A 69 6.68 2.76 3.69
C GLU A 69 6.77 3.09 2.19
N TYR A 70 5.70 2.89 1.44
CA TYR A 70 5.64 3.25 0.03
C TYR A 70 5.86 4.75 -0.17
N LEU A 71 5.19 5.60 0.61
CA LEU A 71 5.36 7.05 0.48
C LEU A 71 6.80 7.50 0.83
N LEU A 72 7.42 6.90 1.84
CA LEU A 72 8.77 7.26 2.30
C LEU A 72 9.90 6.71 1.42
N THR A 73 9.72 5.50 0.86
CA THR A 73 10.82 4.74 0.23
C THR A 73 10.55 4.33 -1.21
N GLY A 74 9.30 4.40 -1.67
CA GLY A 74 8.85 3.87 -2.95
C GLY A 74 8.69 2.34 -2.97
N ARG A 75 8.92 1.66 -1.85
CA ARG A 75 8.71 0.21 -1.72
C ARG A 75 7.32 -0.03 -1.19
N GLU A 76 6.50 -0.71 -1.97
CA GLU A 76 5.28 -1.30 -1.42
C GLU A 76 5.72 -2.47 -0.53
N PRO A 77 5.24 -2.57 0.72
CA PRO A 77 5.45 -3.80 1.47
C PRO A 77 4.93 -4.96 0.63
N PRO A 78 5.58 -6.14 0.68
CA PRO A 78 5.03 -7.31 0.03
C PRO A 78 3.57 -7.44 0.44
N PRO A 79 2.65 -7.79 -0.49
CA PRO A 79 1.27 -7.98 -0.14
C PRO A 79 1.25 -8.79 1.14
N GLN A 80 0.60 -8.27 2.19
CA GLN A 80 0.29 -9.09 3.35
C GLN A 80 -0.72 -10.12 2.84
N ALA A 81 -0.21 -11.15 2.15
CA ALA A 81 -0.81 -12.45 2.16
C ALA A 81 -1.20 -12.67 3.63
N PRO A 82 -2.47 -13.00 3.93
CA PRO A 82 -2.84 -13.40 5.28
C PRO A 82 -1.73 -14.32 5.79
N GLU A 83 -1.30 -14.20 7.05
CA GLU A 83 -0.18 -15.00 7.57
C GLU A 83 -0.33 -16.49 7.20
N GLN A 84 -1.59 -16.95 7.13
CA GLN A 84 -2.00 -18.26 6.64
C GLN A 84 -1.58 -18.55 5.20
N LEU A 85 -1.69 -17.61 4.26
CA LEU A 85 -1.28 -17.75 2.86
C LEU A 85 0.25 -17.74 2.72
N ALA A 86 0.95 -16.89 3.48
CA ALA A 86 2.42 -16.91 3.52
C ALA A 86 2.96 -18.21 4.13
N PHE A 87 2.30 -18.72 5.18
CA PHE A 87 2.55 -20.05 5.73
C PHE A 87 2.26 -21.15 4.71
N LEU A 88 1.11 -21.11 4.02
CA LEU A 88 0.74 -22.10 3.00
C LEU A 88 1.80 -22.16 1.89
N ALA A 89 2.22 -20.99 1.38
CA ALA A 89 3.24 -20.89 0.34
C ALA A 89 4.58 -21.49 0.78
N ARG A 90 4.95 -21.37 2.06
CA ARG A 90 6.14 -22.04 2.61
C ARG A 90 5.91 -23.55 2.79
N ALA A 91 4.74 -23.96 3.25
CA ALA A 91 4.41 -25.36 3.52
C ALA A 91 4.34 -26.23 2.25
N ILE A 92 3.90 -25.65 1.13
CA ILE A 92 3.82 -26.38 -0.16
C ILE A 92 5.14 -26.37 -0.94
N LYS A 93 6.14 -25.60 -0.50
CA LYS A 93 7.44 -25.53 -1.17
C LYS A 93 8.19 -26.86 -0.99
N GLY A 94 8.48 -27.55 -2.09
CA GLY A 94 9.18 -28.83 -2.09
C GLY A 94 8.27 -30.05 -2.18
N LEU A 95 6.95 -29.85 -2.25
CA LEU A 95 6.01 -30.91 -2.59
C LEU A 95 6.20 -31.38 -4.04
N SER A 96 5.90 -32.66 -4.28
CA SER A 96 5.86 -33.20 -5.64
C SER A 96 4.65 -32.64 -6.39
N GLY A 97 4.67 -32.72 -7.73
CA GLY A 97 3.51 -32.33 -8.55
C GLY A 97 2.22 -33.03 -8.12
N ARG A 98 2.30 -34.33 -7.80
CA ARG A 98 1.15 -35.12 -7.32
C ARG A 98 0.61 -34.59 -5.98
N ASP A 99 1.50 -34.25 -5.04
CA ASP A 99 1.08 -33.75 -3.73
C ASP A 99 0.48 -32.34 -3.82
N LEU A 100 0.99 -31.51 -4.74
CA LEU A 100 0.40 -30.21 -5.03
C LEU A 100 -1.01 -30.35 -5.62
N ASP A 101 -1.26 -31.34 -6.46
CA ASP A 101 -2.59 -31.63 -6.99
C ASP A 101 -3.58 -32.04 -5.88
N GLU A 102 -3.14 -32.80 -4.87
CA GLU A 102 -3.98 -33.14 -3.71
C GLU A 102 -4.32 -31.90 -2.87
N VAL A 103 -3.34 -31.02 -2.63
CA VAL A 103 -3.57 -29.76 -1.93
C VAL A 103 -4.59 -28.89 -2.68
N ALA A 104 -4.48 -28.82 -4.01
CA ALA A 104 -5.43 -28.10 -4.85
C ALA A 104 -6.85 -28.68 -4.75
N ARG A 105 -7.00 -30.01 -4.85
CA ARG A 105 -8.29 -30.69 -4.69
C ARG A 105 -8.91 -30.43 -3.32
N PHE A 106 -8.11 -30.42 -2.26
CA PHE A 106 -8.60 -30.12 -0.92
C PHE A 106 -9.06 -28.65 -0.78
N ALA A 107 -8.33 -27.70 -1.36
CA ALA A 107 -8.75 -26.30 -1.40
C ALA A 107 -10.08 -26.12 -2.14
N GLU A 108 -10.29 -26.84 -3.25
CA GLU A 108 -11.56 -26.85 -3.98
C GLU A 108 -12.71 -27.45 -3.14
N PHE A 109 -12.46 -28.55 -2.43
CA PHE A 109 -13.42 -29.13 -1.50
C PHE A 109 -13.84 -28.13 -0.40
N LEU A 110 -12.88 -27.42 0.22
CA LEU A 110 -13.17 -26.39 1.23
C LEU A 110 -14.03 -25.25 0.66
N LYS A 111 -13.78 -24.85 -0.59
CA LYS A 111 -14.57 -23.82 -1.29
C LYS A 111 -16.02 -24.26 -1.56
N GLN A 112 -16.26 -25.56 -1.73
CA GLN A 112 -17.59 -26.11 -1.95
C GLN A 112 -18.34 -26.34 -0.63
N SER A 113 -17.67 -26.89 0.40
CA SER A 113 -18.25 -27.13 1.72
C SER A 113 -18.64 -25.84 2.48
N THR A 114 -17.89 -24.75 2.28
CA THR A 114 -18.23 -23.42 2.82
C THR A 114 -19.44 -22.76 2.12
N LYS A 115 -19.78 -23.18 0.89
CA LYS A 115 -21.01 -22.74 0.20
C LYS A 115 -22.26 -23.53 0.64
N VAL A 116 -22.09 -24.78 1.06
CA VAL A 116 -23.18 -25.65 1.53
C VAL A 116 -23.62 -25.23 2.93
N SER A 117 -22.68 -24.96 3.83
CA SER A 117 -22.93 -24.52 5.22
C SER A 117 -23.49 -23.10 5.39
N ARG A 118 -23.61 -22.32 4.31
CA ARG A 118 -24.20 -20.96 4.30
C ARG A 118 -25.64 -20.90 3.78
N LYS A 119 -26.19 -22.05 3.35
CA LYS A 119 -27.54 -22.16 2.77
C LYS A 119 -28.57 -22.79 3.71
N GLU A 120 -28.19 -23.06 4.95
CA GLU A 120 -29.07 -23.47 6.06
C GLU A 120 -29.13 -22.33 7.09
#